data_AF-A0A0M8PRP6-F1
#
_entry.id   AF-A0A0M8PRP6-F1
#
_cell.length_a   1.000
_cell.length_b   1.000
_cell.length_c   1.000
_cell.angle_alpha   90.00
_cell.angle_beta   90.00
_cell.angle_gamma   90.00
#
_symmetry.space_group_name_H-M   'P 1'
#
loop_
_entity.id
_entity.type
_entity.pdbx_description
1 polymer ?
#
loop_
_entity_poly.entity_id
_entity_poly.type
_entity_poly.pdbx_seq_one_letter_code
_entity_poly.pdbx_strand_id
1 'polypeptide(L)'
;MIINEWTVNSYLWTVVVAVLLLMIIIPVSVYFKNYTNSKINICIGIGILVFAVIVSSLSTKEKHIYYNYKDYSEVEQLESDGWEVVTVYDNKKIIHAKKGK
;
A
#
# COMPACT_ATOMS: atom_id res chain seq x y z
N MET A 1 19.34 -18.09 1.72
CA MET A 1 18.62 -18.11 3.02
C MET A 1 17.94 -16.77 3.28
N ILE A 2 16.66 -16.76 3.68
CA ILE A 2 15.93 -15.51 4.00
C ILE A 2 16.51 -14.92 5.29
N ILE A 3 16.94 -13.66 5.22
CA ILE A 3 17.46 -12.87 6.34
C ILE A 3 16.32 -12.16 7.06
N ASN A 4 15.42 -11.55 6.27
CA ASN A 4 14.30 -10.79 6.79
C ASN A 4 13.12 -10.86 5.81
N GLU A 5 11.91 -10.82 6.35
CA GLU A 5 10.66 -10.84 5.59
C GLU A 5 9.71 -9.81 6.18
N TRP A 6 9.14 -8.96 5.33
CA TRP A 6 8.11 -8.01 5.74
C TRP A 6 7.06 -7.85 4.64
N THR A 7 5.92 -7.31 5.03
CA THR A 7 4.85 -6.97 4.08
C THR A 7 4.67 -5.47 4.03
N VAL A 8 4.60 -4.93 2.82
CA VAL A 8 4.36 -3.52 2.57
C VAL A 8 2.94 -3.39 2.03
N ASN A 9 2.17 -2.50 2.66
CA ASN A 9 0.94 -2.02 2.09
C ASN A 9 1.22 -0.63 1.51
N SER A 10 1.46 -0.60 0.20
CA SER A 10 1.83 0.63 -0.54
C SER A 10 0.79 1.75 -0.40
N TYR A 11 -0.45 1.40 -0.02
CA TYR A 11 -1.56 2.35 0.07
C TYR A 11 -1.85 2.87 1.47
N LEU A 12 -1.08 2.46 2.49
CA LEU A 12 -1.29 2.92 3.86
C LEU A 12 -1.20 4.46 3.95
N TRP A 13 -0.29 5.09 3.21
CA TRP A 13 -0.19 6.54 3.12
C TRP A 13 -1.38 7.18 2.41
N THR A 14 -1.87 6.58 1.32
CA THR A 14 -3.08 7.03 0.63
C THR A 14 -4.29 7.00 1.54
N VAL A 15 -4.39 5.98 2.41
CA VAL A 15 -5.44 5.89 3.42
C VAL A 15 -5.35 7.04 4.42
N VAL A 16 -4.16 7.30 4.96
CA VAL A 16 -3.93 8.38 5.93
C VAL A 16 -4.26 9.75 5.33
N VAL A 17 -3.80 10.04 4.11
CA VAL A 17 -4.04 11.34 3.44
C VAL A 17 -5.54 11.55 3.18
N ALA A 18 -6.25 10.51 2.75
CA ALA A 18 -7.68 10.61 2.49
C ALA A 18 -8.50 10.78 3.78
N VAL A 19 -8.16 10.09 4.87
CA VAL A 19 -8.80 10.29 6.18
C VAL A 19 -8.58 11.73 6.66
N LEU A 20 -7.37 12.27 6.52
CA LEU A 20 -7.07 13.67 6.84
C LEU A 20 -7.91 14.64 6.00
N LEU A 21 -8.04 14.40 4.69
CA LEU A 21 -8.89 15.20 3.80
C LEU A 21 -10.36 15.16 4.24
N LEU A 22 -10.89 13.98 4.58
CA LEU A 22 -12.26 13.84 5.10
C LEU A 22 -12.44 14.62 6.41
N MET A 23 -11.46 14.56 7.32
CA MET A 23 -11.49 15.32 8.58
C MET A 23 -11.46 16.84 8.37
N ILE A 24 -10.97 17.34 7.24
CA ILE A 24 -10.98 18.77 6.90
C ILE A 24 -12.30 19.15 6.22
N ILE A 25 -12.79 18.34 5.28
CA ILE A 25 -13.99 18.63 4.49
C ILE A 25 -15.24 18.65 5.37
N ILE A 26 -15.37 17.72 6.33
CA ILE A 26 -16.52 17.62 7.23
C ILE A 26 -16.74 18.93 8.04
N PRO A 27 -15.77 19.44 8.82
CA PRO A 27 -15.97 20.67 9.59
C PRO A 27 -16.14 21.91 8.70
N VAL A 28 -15.46 21.98 7.55
CA VAL A 28 -15.68 23.06 6.57
C VAL A 28 -17.13 23.03 6.07
N SER A 29 -17.65 21.86 5.71
CA SER A 29 -19.03 21.73 5.27
C SER A 29 -20.06 22.08 6.35
N VAL A 30 -19.76 21.78 7.62
CA VAL A 30 -20.56 22.17 8.78
C VAL A 30 -20.46 23.67 9.06
N TYR A 31 -19.34 24.33 8.74
CA TYR A 31 -19.18 25.78 8.85
C TYR A 31 -20.02 26.54 7.81
N PHE A 32 -20.19 25.97 6.60
CA PHE A 32 -21.03 26.52 5.52
C PHE A 32 -22.53 26.16 5.63
N LYS A 33 -22.99 25.66 6.79
CA LYS A 33 -24.32 25.09 7.15
C LYS A 33 -25.59 25.78 6.64
N ASN A 34 -25.51 27.01 6.13
CA ASN A 34 -26.68 27.78 5.69
C ASN A 34 -27.20 27.36 4.30
N TYR A 35 -26.52 26.46 3.59
CA TYR A 35 -26.99 25.93 2.30
C TYR A 35 -27.03 24.40 2.29
N THR A 36 -28.25 23.84 2.34
CA THR A 36 -28.59 22.50 1.81
C THR A 36 -27.89 21.28 2.46
N ASN A 37 -28.01 21.13 3.79
CA ASN A 37 -27.36 20.07 4.60
C ASN A 37 -27.63 18.61 4.19
N SER A 38 -28.79 18.29 3.61
CA SER A 38 -29.15 16.89 3.32
C SER A 38 -28.32 16.30 2.17
N LYS A 39 -28.07 17.08 1.12
CA LYS A 39 -27.29 16.63 -0.04
C LYS A 39 -25.81 16.46 0.30
N ILE A 40 -25.27 17.35 1.14
CA ILE A 40 -23.86 17.35 1.53
C ILE A 40 -23.54 16.10 2.37
N ASN A 41 -24.37 15.77 3.36
CA ASN A 41 -24.15 14.57 4.18
C ASN A 41 -24.25 13.27 3.36
N ILE A 42 -25.15 13.19 2.39
CA ILE A 42 -25.26 12.04 1.48
C ILE A 42 -24.01 11.93 0.60
N CYS A 43 -23.52 13.04 0.04
CA CYS A 43 -22.29 13.05 -0.75
C CYS A 43 -21.06 12.63 0.06
N ILE A 44 -20.95 13.08 1.32
CA ILE A 44 -19.86 12.67 2.22
C ILE A 44 -19.96 11.17 2.53
N GLY A 45 -21.15 10.67 2.86
CA GLY A 45 -21.38 9.25 3.14
C GLY A 45 -21.04 8.35 1.94
N ILE A 46 -21.45 8.73 0.74
CA ILE A 46 -21.10 8.03 -0.50
C ILE A 46 -19.60 8.08 -0.74
N GLY A 47 -18.97 9.25 -0.53
CA GLY A 47 -17.52 9.42 -0.67
C GLY A 47 -16.73 8.49 0.25
N ILE A 48 -17.14 8.37 1.51
CA ILE A 48 -16.53 7.44 2.48
C ILE A 48 -16.72 5.98 2.04
N LEU A 49 -17.91 5.63 1.54
CA LEU A 49 -18.22 4.25 1.16
C LEU A 49 -17.48 3.80 -0.10
N VAL A 50 -17.46 4.64 -1.14
CA VAL A 50 -16.65 4.42 -2.35
C VAL A 50 -15.17 4.33 -1.99
N PHE A 51 -14.71 5.19 -1.09
CA PHE A 51 -13.34 5.17 -0.61
C PHE A 51 -12.99 3.87 0.13
N ALA A 52 -13.85 3.38 1.03
CA ALA A 52 -13.65 2.11 1.72
C ALA A 52 -13.57 0.94 0.73
N VAL A 53 -14.35 0.96 -0.35
CA VAL A 53 -14.31 -0.05 -1.42
C VAL A 53 -13.03 0.04 -2.24
N ILE A 54 -12.57 1.25 -2.59
CA ILE A 54 -11.30 1.46 -3.31
C ILE A 54 -10.12 1.02 -2.44
N VAL A 55 -10.06 1.43 -1.17
CA VAL A 55 -8.98 1.04 -0.26
C VAL A 55 -8.96 -0.47 -0.01
N SER A 56 -10.12 -1.11 0.14
CA SER A 56 -10.20 -2.55 0.34
C SER A 56 -9.83 -3.34 -0.92
N SER A 57 -10.14 -2.82 -2.12
CA SER A 57 -9.75 -3.45 -3.38
C SER A 57 -8.29 -3.18 -3.78
N LEU A 58 -7.68 -2.07 -3.35
CA LEU A 58 -6.27 -1.75 -3.60
C LEU A 58 -5.31 -2.36 -2.58
N SER A 59 -5.76 -3.20 -1.65
CA SER A 59 -4.89 -3.87 -0.67
C SER A 59 -4.07 -5.00 -1.30
N THR A 60 -3.32 -4.70 -2.36
CA THR A 60 -2.26 -5.57 -2.88
C THR A 60 -1.13 -5.54 -1.87
N LYS A 61 -1.03 -6.59 -1.06
CA LYS A 61 0.05 -6.75 -0.09
C LYS A 61 1.28 -7.19 -0.86
N GLU A 62 2.29 -6.33 -0.92
CA GLU A 62 3.59 -6.72 -1.45
C GLU A 62 4.40 -7.38 -0.33
N LYS A 63 4.89 -8.59 -0.60
CA LYS A 63 5.79 -9.29 0.30
C LYS A 63 7.22 -8.96 -0.11
N HIS A 64 8.05 -8.50 0.80
CA HIS A 64 9.45 -8.20 0.56
C HIS A 64 10.33 -9.12 1.40
N ILE A 65 11.47 -9.52 0.83
CA ILE A 65 12.48 -10.32 1.51
C ILE A 65 13.87 -9.75 1.27
N TYR A 66 14.72 -9.86 2.29
CA TYR A 66 16.17 -9.91 2.09
C TYR A 66 16.61 -11.36 2.09
N TYR A 67 17.31 -11.77 1.04
CA TYR A 67 17.78 -13.14 0.86
C TYR A 67 19.29 -13.15 0.67
N ASN A 68 19.99 -13.95 1.47
CA ASN A 68 21.42 -14.21 1.32
C ASN A 68 21.61 -15.34 0.31
N TYR A 69 22.20 -15.05 -0.85
CA TYR A 69 22.44 -16.02 -1.91
C TYR A 69 23.90 -16.49 -1.91
N LYS A 70 24.13 -17.76 -2.22
CA LYS A 70 25.51 -18.28 -2.33
C LYS A 70 26.05 -18.16 -3.75
N ASP A 71 25.18 -18.41 -4.72
CA ASP A 71 25.41 -18.39 -6.15
C ASP A 71 24.26 -17.69 -6.89
N TYR A 72 24.47 -17.39 -8.18
CA TYR A 72 23.45 -16.75 -9.01
C TYR A 72 22.31 -17.69 -9.39
N SER A 73 22.49 -19.02 -9.30
CA SER A 73 21.39 -19.96 -9.52
C SER A 73 20.29 -19.82 -8.46
N GLU A 74 20.63 -19.48 -7.22
CA GLU A 74 19.62 -19.16 -6.19
C GLU A 74 18.82 -17.89 -6.53
N VAL A 75 19.41 -16.94 -7.29
CA VAL A 75 18.72 -15.73 -7.74
C VAL A 75 17.76 -16.05 -8.89
N GLU A 76 18.22 -16.82 -9.88
CA GLU A 76 17.37 -17.28 -10.99
C GLU A 76 16.18 -18.12 -10.49
N GLN A 77 16.41 -18.95 -9.46
CA GLN A 77 15.33 -19.73 -8.84
C GLN A 77 14.29 -18.83 -8.16
N LEU A 78 14.71 -17.77 -7.47
CA LEU A 78 13.80 -16.79 -6.88
C LEU A 78 12.94 -16.09 -7.94
N GLU A 79 13.53 -15.72 -9.07
CA GLU A 79 12.80 -15.14 -10.20
C GLU A 79 11.81 -16.15 -10.81
N SER A 80 12.22 -17.41 -10.96
CA SER A 80 11.33 -18.49 -11.40
C SER A 80 10.18 -18.76 -10.42
N ASP A 81 10.40 -18.57 -9.13
CA ASP A 81 9.39 -18.67 -8.08
C ASP A 81 8.44 -17.46 -8.07
N GLY A 82 8.63 -16.49 -8.97
CA GLY A 82 7.79 -15.31 -9.12
C GLY A 82 8.15 -14.18 -8.17
N TRP A 83 9.39 -14.14 -7.66
CA TRP A 83 9.92 -12.98 -6.97
C TRP A 83 10.58 -12.02 -7.95
N GLU A 84 10.31 -10.73 -7.80
CA GLU A 84 10.96 -9.67 -8.56
C GLU A 84 12.15 -9.14 -7.76
N VAL A 85 13.36 -9.24 -8.32
CA VAL A 85 14.56 -8.71 -7.69
C VAL A 85 14.56 -7.18 -7.80
N VAL A 86 14.55 -6.51 -6.64
CA VAL A 86 14.53 -5.04 -6.54
C VAL A 86 15.96 -4.49 -6.56
N THR A 87 16.84 -5.08 -5.75
CA THR A 87 18.22 -4.63 -5.59
C THR A 87 19.14 -5.80 -5.25
N VAL A 88 20.31 -5.84 -5.88
CA VAL A 88 21.37 -6.81 -5.57
C VAL A 88 22.52 -6.09 -4.85
N TYR A 89 22.94 -6.65 -3.71
CA TYR A 89 24.08 -6.19 -2.93
C TYR A 89 25.21 -7.24 -3.01
N ASP A 90 25.89 -7.29 -4.15
CA ASP A 90 26.93 -8.30 -4.45
C ASP A 90 28.03 -8.36 -3.37
N ASN A 91 28.42 -7.20 -2.85
CA ASN A 91 29.46 -7.05 -1.82
C ASN A 91 29.14 -7.83 -0.54
N LYS A 92 27.85 -8.06 -0.27
CA LYS A 92 27.33 -8.76 0.91
C LYS A 92 26.67 -10.08 0.57
N LYS A 93 26.56 -10.42 -0.73
CA LYS A 93 25.77 -11.53 -1.26
C LYS A 93 24.32 -11.51 -0.77
N ILE A 94 23.69 -10.34 -0.76
CA ILE A 94 22.30 -10.15 -0.34
C ILE A 94 21.49 -9.61 -1.51
N ILE A 95 20.29 -10.14 -1.73
CA ILE A 95 19.29 -9.53 -2.62
C ILE A 95 18.08 -9.06 -1.83
N HIS A 96 17.51 -7.95 -2.29
CA HIS A 96 16.17 -7.52 -1.96
C HIS A 96 15.24 -8.00 -3.08
N ALA A 97 14.25 -8.82 -2.74
CA ALA A 97 13.23 -9.24 -3.67
C ALA A 97 11.84 -8.91 -3.14
N LYS A 98 10.88 -8.72 -4.05
CA LYS A 98 9.46 -8.48 -3.72
C LYS A 98 8.56 -9.44 -4.49
N LYS A 99 7.37 -9.71 -3.97
CA LYS A 99 6.36 -10.55 -4.63
C LYS A 99 4.97 -10.03 -4.29
N GLY A 100 4.16 -9.78 -5.32
CA GLY A 100 2.74 -9.46 -5.15
C GLY A 100 1.98 -10.67 -4.59
N LYS A 101 1.04 -10.42 -3.67
CA LYS A 101 0.02 -11.39 -3.26
C LYS A 101 -1.28 -11.19 -4.02
#